data_AF-A0A927NJY3-F1
#
_entry.id   AF-A0A927NJY3-F1
#
_cell.length_a   1.000
_cell.length_b   1.000
_cell.length_c   1.000
_cell.angle_alpha   90.00
_cell.angle_beta   90.00
_cell.angle_gamma   90.00
#
_symmetry.space_group_name_H-M   'P 1'
#
loop_
_entity.id
_entity.type
_entity.pdbx_description
1 polymer ?
#
loop_
_entity_poly.entity_id
_entity_poly.type
_entity_poly.pdbx_seq_one_letter_code
_entity_poly.pdbx_strand_id
1 'polypeptide(L)'
;METKKFLIVLILRILETDSSKENPYTQVRIANEISKAYPCDRKTVGRNIKFLMELKFPIVKTKKGFYMDGKTFSLSEIDFVKTAIMGAEGKSTEEKDELVKKLTSLMSKKYDMS
;
A
#
# COMPACT_ATOMS: atom_id res chain seq x y z
N MET A 1 23.32 12.29 1.16
CA MET A 1 22.74 11.32 2.14
C MET A 1 21.20 11.35 2.10
N GLU A 2 20.59 12.51 1.82
CA GLU A 2 19.13 12.69 1.68
C GLU A 2 18.49 11.90 0.53
N THR A 3 19.19 11.74 -0.60
CA THR A 3 18.67 11.05 -1.79
C THR A 3 18.29 9.60 -1.53
N LYS A 4 19.01 8.89 -0.65
CA LYS A 4 18.75 7.47 -0.37
C LYS A 4 17.44 7.25 0.41
N LYS A 5 17.15 8.12 1.39
CA LYS A 5 15.89 8.08 2.15
C LYS A 5 14.70 8.46 1.28
N PHE A 6 14.91 9.36 0.33
CA PHE A 6 13.86 9.76 -0.59
C PHE A 6 13.49 8.64 -1.59
N LEU A 7 14.48 7.93 -2.14
CA LEU A 7 14.24 6.85 -3.10
C LEU A 7 13.44 5.67 -2.51
N ILE A 8 13.68 5.29 -1.25
CA ILE A 8 12.91 4.21 -0.62
C ILE A 8 11.42 4.56 -0.48
N VAL A 9 11.11 5.83 -0.12
CA VAL A 9 9.73 6.32 0.00
C VAL A 9 9.04 6.35 -1.37
N LEU A 10 9.75 6.77 -2.43
CA LEU A 10 9.21 6.74 -3.79
C LEU A 10 8.90 5.32 -4.27
N ILE A 11 9.80 4.36 -3.99
CA ILE A 11 9.60 2.94 -4.35
C ILE A 11 8.39 2.37 -3.62
N LEU A 12 8.26 2.66 -2.31
CA LEU A 12 7.10 2.26 -1.52
C LEU A 12 5.81 2.80 -2.14
N ARG A 13 5.76 4.11 -2.42
CA ARG A 13 4.59 4.77 -2.99
C ARG A 13 4.18 4.16 -4.33
N ILE A 14 5.12 3.92 -5.24
CA ILE A 14 4.83 3.28 -6.54
C ILE A 14 4.24 1.88 -6.35
N LEU A 15 4.77 1.09 -5.42
CA LEU A 15 4.22 -0.23 -5.13
C LEU A 15 2.80 -0.12 -4.52
N GLU A 16 2.55 0.85 -3.64
CA GLU A 16 1.23 1.08 -3.04
C GLU A 16 0.18 1.55 -4.05
N THR A 17 0.52 2.49 -4.95
CA THR A 17 -0.45 3.14 -5.82
C THR A 17 -0.62 2.47 -7.18
N ASP A 18 0.46 1.95 -7.76
CA ASP A 18 0.48 1.63 -9.19
C ASP A 18 0.61 0.12 -9.46
N SER A 19 1.00 -0.67 -8.46
CA SER A 19 1.18 -2.11 -8.61
C SER A 19 -0.02 -2.91 -8.08
N SER A 20 -0.28 -4.07 -8.69
CA SER A 20 -1.27 -5.03 -8.19
C SER A 20 -0.85 -6.46 -8.52
N LYS A 21 -1.62 -7.44 -8.04
CA LYS A 21 -1.41 -8.85 -8.37
C LYS A 21 -1.49 -9.11 -9.88
N GLU A 22 -2.41 -8.43 -10.57
CA GLU A 22 -2.63 -8.51 -12.02
C GLU A 22 -1.56 -7.76 -12.80
N ASN A 23 -1.00 -6.69 -12.21
CA ASN A 23 0.03 -5.85 -12.80
C ASN A 23 1.25 -5.64 -11.86
N PRO A 24 2.09 -6.68 -11.65
CA PRO A 24 3.31 -6.53 -10.86
C PRO A 24 4.35 -5.67 -11.57
N TYR A 25 5.10 -4.88 -10.81
CA TYR A 25 6.12 -3.98 -11.33
C TYR A 25 7.51 -4.60 -11.24
N THR A 26 8.27 -4.58 -12.34
CA THR A 26 9.68 -4.98 -12.31
C THR A 26 10.54 -3.90 -11.66
N GLN A 27 11.71 -4.30 -11.14
CA GLN A 27 12.70 -3.33 -10.63
C GLN A 27 13.11 -2.31 -11.71
N VAL A 28 13.17 -2.73 -12.98
CA VAL A 28 13.50 -1.86 -14.11
C VAL A 28 12.39 -0.83 -14.35
N ARG A 29 11.13 -1.27 -14.33
CA ARG A 29 9.98 -0.36 -14.47
C ARG A 29 9.97 0.71 -13.38
N ILE A 30 10.12 0.31 -12.12
CA ILE A 30 10.17 1.24 -10.98
C ILE A 30 11.36 2.21 -11.12
N ALA A 31 12.53 1.71 -11.49
CA ALA A 31 13.72 2.55 -11.69
C ALA A 31 13.51 3.58 -12.81
N ASN A 32 12.89 3.17 -13.92
CA ASN A 32 12.57 4.06 -15.04
C ASN A 32 11.56 5.14 -14.64
N GLU A 33 10.51 4.79 -13.88
CA GLU A 33 9.52 5.77 -13.39
C GLU A 33 10.16 6.83 -12.48
N ILE A 34 11.01 6.40 -11.54
CA ILE A 34 11.71 7.33 -10.65
C ILE A 34 12.73 8.18 -11.42
N SER A 35 13.43 7.58 -12.39
CA SER A 35 14.46 8.25 -13.22
C SER A 35 13.93 9.38 -14.09
N LYS A 36 12.61 9.53 -14.25
CA LYS A 36 12.02 10.70 -14.90
C LYS A 36 12.31 12.00 -14.13
N ALA A 37 12.50 11.92 -12.81
CA ALA A 37 12.77 13.08 -11.96
C ALA A 37 14.05 12.94 -11.11
N TYR A 38 14.45 11.70 -10.76
CA TYR A 38 15.57 11.44 -9.85
C TYR A 38 16.41 10.26 -10.31
N PRO A 39 17.75 10.37 -10.43
CA PRO A 39 18.60 9.26 -10.82
C PRO A 39 18.39 8.02 -9.95
N CYS A 40 17.93 6.93 -10.55
CA CYS A 40 17.62 5.69 -9.84
C CYS A 40 17.92 4.46 -10.71
N ASP A 41 18.71 3.54 -10.19
CA ASP A 41 19.05 2.31 -10.90
C ASP A 41 18.29 1.09 -10.34
N ARG A 42 18.17 0.04 -11.17
CA ARG A 42 17.51 -1.22 -10.83
C ARG A 42 18.05 -1.88 -9.56
N LYS A 43 19.38 -1.84 -9.31
CA LYS A 43 20.00 -2.45 -8.13
C LYS A 43 19.62 -1.68 -6.86
N THR A 44 19.51 -0.36 -6.96
CA THR A 44 18.99 0.50 -5.89
C THR A 44 17.53 0.17 -5.57
N VAL A 45 16.69 -0.03 -6.59
CA VAL A 45 15.31 -0.50 -6.38
C VAL A 45 15.28 -1.87 -5.66
N GLY A 46 16.05 -2.84 -6.16
CA GLY A 46 16.10 -4.19 -5.58
C GLY A 46 16.51 -4.23 -4.11
N ARG A 47 17.49 -3.41 -3.71
CA ARG A 47 17.93 -3.30 -2.30
C ARG A 47 16.84 -2.70 -1.42
N ASN A 48 16.19 -1.63 -1.86
CA ASN A 48 15.13 -0.99 -1.08
C ASN A 48 13.87 -1.86 -0.96
N ILE A 49 13.47 -2.58 -2.02
CA ILE A 49 12.36 -3.55 -1.92
C ILE A 49 12.69 -4.63 -0.89
N LYS A 50 13.92 -5.17 -0.92
CA LYS A 50 14.35 -6.17 0.07
C LYS A 50 14.25 -5.61 1.49
N PHE A 51 14.73 -4.39 1.71
CA PHE A 51 14.64 -3.73 3.01
C PHE A 51 13.18 -3.48 3.46
N LEU A 52 12.29 -3.05 2.55
CA LEU A 52 10.86 -2.91 2.85
C LEU A 52 10.21 -4.25 3.22
N MET A 53 10.58 -5.35 2.54
CA MET A 53 10.11 -6.69 2.91
C MET A 53 10.63 -7.14 4.28
N GLU A 54 11.88 -6.80 4.63
CA GLU A 54 12.45 -7.03 5.97
C GLU A 54 11.66 -6.26 7.05
N LEU A 55 11.22 -5.04 6.73
CA LEU A 55 10.31 -4.22 7.54
C LEU A 55 8.83 -4.67 7.49
N LYS A 56 8.54 -5.87 6.97
CA LYS A 56 7.19 -6.47 6.95
C LYS A 56 6.15 -5.69 6.14
N PHE A 57 6.56 -4.81 5.23
CA PHE A 57 5.64 -4.32 4.21
C PHE A 57 5.15 -5.51 3.37
N PRO A 58 3.85 -5.59 3.04
CA PRO A 58 3.25 -6.76 2.38
C PRO A 58 3.57 -6.83 0.89
N ILE A 59 4.84 -6.66 0.52
CA ILE A 59 5.30 -6.73 -0.86
C ILE A 59 5.44 -8.20 -1.27
N VAL A 60 4.69 -8.61 -2.28
CA VAL A 60 4.75 -9.95 -2.84
C VAL A 60 5.64 -9.96 -4.07
N LYS A 61 6.63 -10.86 -4.05
CA LYS A 61 7.49 -11.16 -5.21
C LYS A 61 6.84 -12.23 -6.09
N THR A 62 6.77 -11.95 -7.39
CA THR A 62 6.30 -12.88 -8.41
C THR A 62 7.38 -13.13 -9.46
N LYS A 63 7.14 -14.03 -10.41
CA LYS A 63 8.01 -14.20 -11.59
C LYS A 63 8.03 -12.96 -12.49
N LYS A 64 6.97 -12.14 -12.48
CA LYS A 64 6.79 -10.97 -13.36
C LYS A 64 7.20 -9.64 -12.72
N GLY A 65 7.46 -9.60 -11.41
CA GLY A 65 7.77 -8.37 -10.69
C GLY A 65 7.32 -8.41 -9.23
N PHE A 66 7.12 -7.24 -8.65
CA PHE A 66 6.73 -7.02 -7.26
C PHE A 66 5.41 -6.25 -7.23
N TYR A 67 4.56 -6.56 -6.27
CA TYR A 67 3.38 -5.75 -6.00
C TYR A 67 3.14 -5.62 -4.50
N MET A 68 2.44 -4.57 -4.09
CA MET A 68 1.95 -4.45 -2.72
C MET A 68 0.66 -5.27 -2.57
N ASP A 69 0.70 -6.31 -1.75
CA ASP A 69 -0.44 -7.14 -1.44
C ASP A 69 -1.24 -6.58 -0.25
N GLY A 70 -2.56 -6.70 -0.32
CA GLY A 70 -3.44 -6.07 0.64
C GLY A 70 -3.48 -4.55 0.48
N LYS A 71 -4.00 -4.10 -0.68
CA LYS A 71 -4.53 -2.74 -0.83
C LYS A 71 -5.37 -2.42 0.41
N THR A 72 -4.92 -1.45 1.20
CA THR A 72 -5.79 -0.79 2.16
C THR A 72 -6.99 -0.25 1.39
N PHE A 73 -8.18 -0.31 1.99
CA PHE A 73 -9.32 0.43 1.45
C PHE A 73 -8.86 1.88 1.21
N SER A 74 -9.00 2.37 -0.01
CA SER A 74 -8.85 3.80 -0.28
C SER A 74 -9.83 4.58 0.58
N LEU A 75 -9.55 5.86 0.84
CA LEU A 75 -10.46 6.70 1.62
C LEU A 75 -11.89 6.69 1.06
N SER A 76 -12.04 6.67 -0.27
CA SER A 76 -13.34 6.54 -0.92
C SER A 76 -14.01 5.18 -0.70
N GLU A 77 -13.25 4.08 -0.67
CA GLU A 77 -13.79 2.76 -0.36
C GLU A 77 -14.17 2.66 1.13
N ILE A 78 -13.42 3.30 2.05
CA ILE A 78 -13.78 3.41 3.47
C ILE A 78 -15.09 4.18 3.63
N ASP A 79 -15.23 5.33 2.97
CA ASP A 79 -16.45 6.16 3.04
C ASP A 79 -17.66 5.46 2.41
N PHE A 80 -17.44 4.71 1.32
CA PHE A 80 -18.48 3.88 0.72
C PHE A 80 -18.97 2.81 1.71
N VAL A 81 -18.05 2.06 2.32
CA VAL A 81 -18.37 1.03 3.32
C VAL A 81 -19.07 1.64 4.54
N LYS A 82 -18.60 2.80 5.03
CA LYS A 82 -19.23 3.52 6.13
C LYS A 82 -20.68 3.89 5.79
N THR A 83 -20.90 4.48 4.62
CA THR A 83 -22.25 4.85 4.15
C THR A 83 -23.17 3.64 4.04
N ALA A 84 -22.66 2.52 3.49
CA ALA A 84 -23.42 1.29 3.38
C ALA A 84 -23.85 0.71 4.74
N ILE A 85 -22.97 0.75 5.75
CA ILE A 85 -23.30 0.29 7.11
C ILE A 85 -24.34 1.20 7.77
N MET A 86 -24.20 2.52 7.62
CA MET A 86 -25.14 3.47 8.21
C MET A 86 -26.54 3.34 7.58
N GLY A 87 -26.61 3.06 6.27
CA GLY A 87 -27.86 2.87 5.53
C GLY A 87 -28.54 1.51 5.69
N ALA A 88 -27.88 0.51 6.30
CA ALA A 88 -28.44 -0.84 6.42
C ALA A 88 -29.64 -0.90 7.39
N GLU A 89 -30.69 -1.66 7.08
CA GLU A 89 -31.79 -1.89 8.02
C GLU A 89 -31.44 -2.98 9.06
N GLY A 90 -32.14 -3.01 10.20
CA GLY A 90 -32.02 -4.12 11.18
C GLY A 90 -30.96 -3.96 12.28
N LYS A 91 -30.33 -2.80 12.43
CA LYS A 91 -29.50 -2.42 13.59
C LYS A 91 -29.76 -0.97 14.00
N SER A 92 -29.58 -0.64 15.28
CA SER A 92 -29.67 0.73 15.77
C SER A 92 -28.52 1.60 15.27
N THR A 93 -28.66 2.92 15.37
CA THR A 93 -27.59 3.87 15.01
C THR A 93 -26.33 3.64 15.85
N GLU A 94 -26.50 3.36 17.15
CA GLU A 94 -25.40 3.09 18.07
C GLU A 94 -24.64 1.80 17.69
N GLU A 95 -25.37 0.73 17.35
CA GLU A 95 -24.76 -0.53 16.91
C GLU A 95 -23.99 -0.35 15.59
N LYS A 96 -24.54 0.43 14.66
CA LYS A 96 -23.88 0.75 13.38
C LYS A 96 -22.62 1.58 13.58
N ASP A 97 -22.67 2.60 14.42
CA ASP A 97 -21.50 3.43 14.74
C ASP A 97 -20.38 2.61 15.39
N GLU A 98 -20.73 1.68 16.28
CA GLU A 98 -19.75 0.78 16.88
C GLU A 98 -19.14 -0.18 15.84
N LEU A 99 -19.96 -0.66 14.90
CA LEU A 99 -19.51 -1.48 13.78
C LEU A 99 -18.54 -0.70 12.88
N VAL A 100 -18.88 0.54 12.52
CA VAL A 100 -18.06 1.43 11.70
C VAL A 100 -16.72 1.69 12.39
N LYS A 101 -16.70 1.94 13.71
CA LYS A 101 -15.45 2.13 14.47
C LYS A 101 -14.55 0.90 14.41
N LYS A 102 -15.13 -0.29 14.66
CA LYS A 102 -14.41 -1.58 14.59
C LYS A 102 -13.84 -1.82 13.20
N LEU A 103 -14.65 -1.65 12.15
CA LEU A 103 -14.23 -1.83 10.76
C LEU A 103 -13.18 -0.81 10.34
N THR A 104 -13.35 0.46 10.67
CA THR A 104 -12.38 1.52 10.34
C THR A 104 -11.02 1.24 10.99
N SER A 105 -11.01 0.73 12.24
CA SER A 105 -9.77 0.32 12.91
C SER A 105 -9.09 -0.89 12.27
N LEU A 106 -9.84 -1.79 11.61
CA LEU A 106 -9.30 -2.96 10.91
C LEU A 106 -8.82 -2.60 9.49
N MET A 107 -9.51 -1.66 8.84
CA MET A 107 -9.21 -1.20 7.48
C MET A 107 -8.07 -0.18 7.45
N SER A 108 -7.86 0.58 8.53
CA SER A 108 -6.69 1.44 8.71
C SER A 108 -5.49 0.62 9.18
N LYS A 109 -4.75 0.04 8.23
CA LYS A 109 -3.54 -0.74 8.56
C LYS A 109 -2.45 0.16 9.11
N LYS A 110 -2.01 -0.14 10.33
CA LYS A 110 -0.66 0.18 10.81
C LYS A 110 0.28 -0.89 10.29
N TYR A 111 1.42 -0.50 9.72
CA TYR A 111 2.54 -1.42 9.55
C TYR A 111 3.04 -1.76 10.96
N ASP A 112 2.80 -2.97 11.42
CA ASP A 112 3.22 -3.41 12.76
C ASP A 112 4.74 -3.54 12.78
N MET A 113 5.39 -2.75 13.64
CA MET A 113 6.84 -2.65 13.76
C MET A 113 7.36 -3.40 15.00
N SER A 114 6.53 -4.29 15.58
CA SER A 114 6.86 -5.07 16.79
C SER A 114 7.60 -6.38 16.51
#